data_AF-A0A231RCJ6-F1
#
_entry.id   AF-A0A231RCJ6-F1
#
_cell.length_a   1.000
_cell.length_b   1.000
_cell.length_c   1.000
_cell.angle_alpha   90.00
_cell.angle_beta   90.00
_cell.angle_gamma   90.00
#
_symmetry.space_group_name_H-M   'P 1'
#
loop_
_entity.id
_entity.type
_entity.pdbx_description
1 polymer ?
#
loop_
_entity_poly.entity_id
_entity_poly.type
_entity_poly.pdbx_seq_one_letter_code
_entity_poly.pdbx_strand_id
1 'polypeptide(L)'
;MTTLKKGRRLSALLLSFAMLLTLLPTAALAEPVNKPVLTATANNEKNYVELSWTSTMPSSHFMIYQKDDDGTDEYQTIPAKSDVKVLNVFPDVTGSDKLKEWMETTVEGETYTMGSPIIDGVQHTMTVDKVSLTDFNNAPDVYLQNEDGTYSYDVVYFGAWDSNNYLDLSDEGYAAARSFIDYGGGMLLGHDTVANLAPPGHPNFMKFQTDLNLQAHPWNGNDYGGNFVVVYKKGLLTNFPYSLGDVGSVLIVPGSHNFYQYASGDIWFRYGDASGNAAVATHNFYLTTWNNSAMIQTGHSGGDSSIDEQKIRKRQTLPTFVLCSNHEIILLRINSGEDILWPE
;
A
#
# COMPACT_ATOMS: atom_id res chain seq x y z
N MET A 1 27.88 -79.33 32.16
CA MET A 1 28.55 -78.93 30.91
C MET A 1 28.07 -79.87 29.81
N THR A 2 27.64 -79.43 28.61
CA THR A 2 27.64 -78.07 28.04
C THR A 2 26.35 -77.80 27.24
N THR A 3 26.00 -76.52 27.10
CA THR A 3 24.70 -75.99 26.69
C THR A 3 24.42 -75.92 25.17
N LEU A 4 23.13 -75.93 24.84
CA LEU A 4 22.46 -75.17 23.76
C LEU A 4 22.94 -75.31 22.29
N LYS A 5 22.03 -75.79 21.42
CA LYS A 5 21.84 -75.24 20.06
C LYS A 5 20.47 -75.59 19.43
N LYS A 6 19.37 -75.19 20.08
CA LYS A 6 18.00 -75.27 19.52
C LYS A 6 17.40 -73.88 19.36
N GLY A 7 17.90 -73.11 18.39
CA GLY A 7 17.53 -71.71 18.21
C GLY A 7 18.18 -71.06 16.97
N ARG A 8 17.71 -71.41 15.76
CA ARG A 8 18.17 -70.76 14.51
C ARG A 8 17.16 -70.83 13.34
N ARG A 9 15.84 -70.77 13.63
CA ARG A 9 14.77 -70.71 12.60
C ARG A 9 13.61 -69.72 12.86
N LEU A 10 13.56 -69.01 14.00
CA LEU A 10 12.54 -67.95 14.23
C LEU A 10 13.02 -66.54 13.85
N SER A 11 14.33 -66.26 13.96
CA SER A 11 14.88 -64.90 13.82
C SER A 11 14.81 -64.29 12.41
N ALA A 12 14.46 -65.08 11.39
CA ALA A 12 14.36 -64.60 10.00
C ALA A 12 12.95 -64.10 9.63
N LEU A 13 11.89 -64.63 10.25
CA LEU A 13 10.49 -64.26 9.92
C LEU A 13 10.06 -62.93 10.57
N LEU A 14 10.63 -62.59 11.73
CA LEU A 14 10.31 -61.36 12.46
C LEU A 14 10.95 -60.11 11.84
N LEU A 15 12.14 -60.23 11.24
CA LEU A 15 12.77 -59.11 10.52
C LEU A 15 12.01 -58.74 9.24
N SER A 16 11.51 -59.74 8.50
CA SER A 16 10.75 -59.51 7.26
C SER A 16 9.38 -58.88 7.46
N PHE A 17 8.78 -59.02 8.65
CA PHE A 17 7.50 -58.35 8.96
C PHE A 17 7.71 -56.91 9.47
N ALA A 18 8.80 -56.66 10.20
CA ALA A 18 9.16 -55.31 10.67
C ALA A 18 9.52 -54.35 9.52
N MET A 19 10.09 -54.87 8.42
CA MET A 19 10.51 -54.06 7.26
C MET A 19 9.41 -53.81 6.22
N LEU A 20 8.20 -54.35 6.42
CA LEU A 20 7.07 -54.18 5.50
C LEU A 20 6.04 -53.13 5.97
N LEU A 21 6.25 -52.53 7.15
CA LEU A 21 5.31 -51.56 7.74
C LEU A 21 5.74 -50.08 7.55
N THR A 22 6.83 -49.83 6.84
CA THR A 22 7.37 -48.48 6.55
C THR A 22 7.18 -48.05 5.08
N LEU A 23 6.32 -48.76 4.34
CA LEU A 23 5.94 -48.46 2.96
C LEU A 23 4.41 -48.40 2.77
N LEU A 24 3.68 -48.03 3.83
CA LEU A 24 2.50 -47.21 3.60
C LEU A 24 2.98 -45.93 2.91
N PRO A 25 2.40 -45.52 1.77
CA PRO A 25 2.65 -44.17 1.30
C PRO A 25 2.12 -43.22 2.38
N THR A 26 3.01 -42.41 2.94
CA THR A 26 2.58 -41.11 3.47
C THR A 26 2.16 -40.26 2.27
N ALA A 27 0.98 -40.58 1.72
CA ALA A 27 0.04 -39.53 1.41
C ALA A 27 -0.07 -38.74 2.71
N ALA A 28 0.67 -37.63 2.78
CA ALA A 28 0.38 -36.62 3.78
C ALA A 28 -1.11 -36.34 3.61
N LEU A 29 -1.89 -36.58 4.67
CA LEU A 29 -3.21 -36.01 4.76
C LEU A 29 -2.96 -34.51 4.75
N ALA A 30 -3.06 -33.91 3.56
CA ALA A 30 -3.04 -32.48 3.43
C ALA A 30 -4.20 -32.00 4.30
N GLU A 31 -3.87 -31.35 5.42
CA GLU A 31 -4.80 -30.53 6.18
C GLU A 31 -5.71 -29.84 5.16
N PRO A 32 -7.05 -30.00 5.24
CA PRO A 32 -7.94 -29.49 4.22
C PRO A 32 -7.69 -28.00 4.11
N VAL A 33 -7.03 -27.59 3.02
CA VAL A 33 -6.60 -26.21 2.83
C VAL A 33 -7.86 -25.38 2.84
N ASN A 34 -8.08 -24.66 3.95
CA ASN A 34 -9.25 -23.81 4.15
C ASN A 34 -9.08 -22.55 3.28
N LYS A 35 -9.20 -22.77 1.97
CA LYS A 35 -9.23 -21.73 0.96
C LYS A 35 -10.39 -20.81 1.30
N PRO A 36 -10.18 -19.48 1.34
CA PRO A 36 -11.27 -18.57 1.58
C PRO A 36 -12.34 -18.75 0.50
N VAL A 37 -13.61 -18.82 0.90
CA VAL A 37 -14.72 -18.88 -0.05
C VAL A 37 -14.97 -17.47 -0.57
N LEU A 38 -14.43 -17.18 -1.75
CA LEU A 38 -14.50 -15.87 -2.39
C LEU A 38 -15.77 -15.72 -3.24
N THR A 39 -16.49 -14.63 -3.07
CA THR A 39 -17.47 -14.11 -4.03
C THR A 39 -16.96 -12.81 -4.66
N ALA A 40 -17.38 -12.55 -5.90
CA ALA A 40 -17.06 -11.35 -6.66
C ALA A 40 -18.33 -10.83 -7.36
N THR A 41 -18.72 -9.58 -7.11
CA THR A 41 -19.98 -8.99 -7.61
C THR A 41 -19.74 -7.63 -8.24
N ALA A 42 -20.05 -7.44 -9.52
CA ALA A 42 -19.87 -6.14 -10.18
C ALA A 42 -20.92 -5.10 -9.72
N ASN A 43 -20.45 -3.88 -9.45
CA ASN A 43 -21.24 -2.69 -9.15
C ASN A 43 -20.90 -1.60 -10.18
N ASN A 44 -21.66 -1.59 -11.28
CA ASN A 44 -21.40 -0.73 -12.43
C ASN A 44 -21.59 0.77 -12.10
N GLU A 45 -22.58 1.11 -11.25
CA GLU A 45 -22.86 2.51 -10.86
C GLU A 45 -21.68 3.15 -10.14
N LYS A 46 -21.06 2.42 -9.22
CA LYS A 46 -19.91 2.90 -8.43
C LYS A 46 -18.56 2.61 -9.12
N ASN A 47 -18.56 1.83 -10.21
CA ASN A 47 -17.41 1.23 -10.91
C ASN A 47 -16.47 0.44 -10.00
N TYR A 48 -16.97 -0.65 -9.39
CA TYR A 48 -16.13 -1.59 -8.67
C TYR A 48 -16.66 -3.04 -8.72
N VAL A 49 -15.76 -4.01 -8.54
CA VAL A 49 -16.07 -5.40 -8.19
C VAL A 49 -15.99 -5.55 -6.66
N GLU A 50 -17.10 -5.97 -6.06
CA GLU A 50 -17.21 -6.29 -4.65
C GLU A 50 -16.66 -7.69 -4.40
N LEU A 51 -15.48 -7.80 -3.82
CA LEU A 51 -15.00 -9.03 -3.22
C LEU A 51 -15.54 -9.16 -1.80
N SER A 52 -15.91 -10.38 -1.43
CA SER A 52 -16.24 -10.76 -0.05
C SER A 52 -15.80 -12.21 0.16
N TRP A 53 -15.27 -12.53 1.34
CA TRP A 53 -14.86 -13.89 1.65
C TRP A 53 -15.00 -14.28 3.12
N THR A 54 -15.14 -15.58 3.35
CA THR A 54 -15.01 -16.20 4.67
C THR A 54 -13.71 -16.99 4.75
N SER A 55 -12.97 -16.80 5.84
CA SER A 55 -11.74 -17.54 6.18
C SER A 55 -11.94 -18.17 7.57
N THR A 56 -11.38 -19.37 7.77
CA THR A 56 -11.28 -20.00 9.11
C THR A 56 -9.87 -19.88 9.70
N MET A 57 -8.98 -19.13 9.06
CA MET A 57 -7.60 -18.91 9.52
C MET A 57 -7.51 -17.51 10.16
N PRO A 58 -7.32 -17.41 11.50
CA PRO A 58 -7.50 -16.16 12.23
C PRO A 58 -6.36 -15.14 12.08
N SER A 59 -5.22 -15.55 11.51
CA SER A 59 -3.98 -14.78 11.43
C SER A 59 -3.41 -14.73 10.01
N SER A 60 -4.27 -14.76 9.00
CA SER A 60 -3.86 -14.75 7.58
C SER A 60 -3.98 -13.36 6.97
N HIS A 61 -2.87 -12.85 6.44
CA HIS A 61 -2.87 -11.71 5.54
C HIS A 61 -3.29 -12.17 4.13
N PHE A 62 -4.18 -11.41 3.50
CA PHE A 62 -4.60 -11.65 2.12
C PHE A 62 -4.17 -10.46 1.24
N MET A 63 -3.43 -10.77 0.18
CA MET A 63 -3.11 -9.85 -0.91
C MET A 63 -4.04 -10.15 -2.09
N ILE A 64 -4.65 -9.10 -2.63
CA ILE A 64 -5.40 -9.15 -3.88
C ILE A 64 -4.39 -8.94 -5.02
N TYR A 65 -4.55 -9.70 -6.10
CA TYR A 65 -3.80 -9.55 -7.34
C TYR A 65 -4.79 -9.15 -8.44
N GLN A 66 -4.61 -7.96 -9.01
CA GLN A 66 -5.29 -7.55 -10.25
C GLN A 66 -4.36 -7.85 -11.44
N LYS A 67 -4.94 -8.30 -12.55
CA LYS A 67 -4.31 -8.30 -13.87
C LYS A 67 -4.96 -7.19 -14.68
N ASP A 68 -4.14 -6.42 -15.40
CA ASP A 68 -4.61 -5.35 -16.28
C ASP A 68 -4.85 -5.89 -17.72
N ASP A 69 -5.71 -5.22 -18.49
CA ASP A 69 -6.23 -5.73 -19.76
C ASP A 69 -5.28 -5.50 -20.97
N ASP A 70 -4.11 -4.89 -20.75
CA ASP A 70 -3.09 -4.64 -21.78
C ASP A 70 -2.41 -5.91 -22.32
N GLY A 71 -2.64 -7.06 -21.67
CA GLY A 71 -2.16 -8.37 -22.07
C GLY A 71 -0.79 -8.74 -21.50
N THR A 72 -0.15 -7.88 -20.71
CA THR A 72 1.03 -8.27 -19.91
C THR A 72 0.65 -9.33 -18.86
N ASP A 73 1.62 -10.08 -18.35
CA ASP A 73 1.44 -10.94 -17.16
C ASP A 73 1.98 -10.24 -15.90
N GLU A 74 1.97 -8.91 -15.88
CA GLU A 74 2.25 -8.12 -14.70
C GLU A 74 0.98 -8.02 -13.84
N TYR A 75 1.14 -8.26 -12.54
CA TYR A 75 0.03 -8.24 -11.58
C TYR A 75 0.30 -7.16 -10.55
N GLN A 76 -0.62 -6.22 -10.40
CA GLN A 76 -0.58 -5.25 -9.31
C GLN A 76 -1.18 -5.86 -8.05
N THR A 77 -0.49 -5.73 -6.91
CA THR A 77 -0.97 -6.24 -5.62
C THR A 77 -1.28 -5.14 -4.63
N ILE A 78 -2.34 -5.37 -3.86
CA ILE A 78 -2.66 -4.55 -2.68
C ILE A 78 -3.30 -5.45 -1.59
N PRO A 79 -3.02 -5.26 -0.28
CA PRO A 79 -3.65 -6.05 0.81
C PRO A 79 -5.21 -5.86 0.94
N ALA A 80 -5.95 -6.50 1.90
CA ALA A 80 -7.44 -6.50 2.19
C ALA A 80 -8.30 -5.86 3.41
N LYS A 81 -8.24 -4.59 3.93
CA LYS A 81 -8.63 -4.06 5.32
C LYS A 81 -9.98 -3.34 5.62
N SER A 82 -10.28 -3.23 6.94
CA SER A 82 -11.10 -2.19 7.63
C SER A 82 -10.33 -1.16 8.52
N ASP A 83 -9.45 -1.61 9.44
CA ASP A 83 -8.82 -0.79 10.51
C ASP A 83 -7.28 -0.66 10.41
N VAL A 84 -6.80 0.52 10.04
CA VAL A 84 -5.45 0.81 9.57
C VAL A 84 -4.50 1.35 10.64
N LYS A 85 -3.24 0.89 10.62
CA LYS A 85 -2.10 1.51 11.32
C LYS A 85 -1.10 2.13 10.35
N VAL A 86 -0.75 3.40 10.57
CA VAL A 86 0.22 4.15 9.76
C VAL A 86 1.38 4.64 10.62
N LEU A 87 2.62 4.43 10.18
CA LEU A 87 3.79 5.11 10.74
C LEU A 87 4.13 6.33 9.86
N ASN A 88 3.92 7.53 10.40
CA ASN A 88 4.33 8.78 9.77
C ASN A 88 5.77 9.12 10.17
N VAL A 89 6.74 8.79 9.33
CA VAL A 89 8.15 9.12 9.52
C VAL A 89 8.38 10.54 8.97
N PHE A 90 8.40 11.52 9.87
CA PHE A 90 8.47 12.93 9.51
C PHE A 90 9.90 13.48 9.58
N PRO A 91 10.34 14.32 8.64
CA PRO A 91 11.64 14.98 8.74
C PRO A 91 11.66 15.95 9.93
N ASP A 92 12.81 16.10 10.59
CA ASP A 92 13.02 16.81 11.86
C ASP A 92 12.82 18.34 11.79
N VAL A 93 11.60 18.79 11.51
CA VAL A 93 11.17 20.19 11.39
C VAL A 93 9.75 20.36 11.92
N THR A 94 9.47 21.50 12.58
CA THR A 94 8.16 21.77 13.19
C THR A 94 7.06 21.85 12.12
N GLY A 95 6.07 20.95 12.19
CA GLY A 95 4.89 20.95 11.30
C GLY A 95 4.91 19.89 10.19
N SER A 96 5.97 19.10 10.04
CA SER A 96 6.00 17.95 9.13
C SER A 96 5.26 16.71 9.66
N ASP A 97 4.91 16.70 10.95
CA ASP A 97 4.30 15.59 11.69
C ASP A 97 2.76 15.59 11.66
N LYS A 98 2.16 16.48 10.86
CA LYS A 98 0.75 16.84 10.88
C LYS A 98 -0.24 15.77 10.42
N LEU A 99 0.21 14.63 9.85
CA LEU A 99 -0.73 13.58 9.41
C LEU A 99 -1.63 13.08 10.55
N LYS A 100 -1.10 12.91 11.76
CA LYS A 100 -1.89 12.49 12.93
C LYS A 100 -3.00 13.50 13.25
N GLU A 101 -2.66 14.79 13.29
CA GLU A 101 -3.59 15.89 13.58
C GLU A 101 -4.72 15.99 12.54
N TRP A 102 -4.43 15.83 11.24
CA TRP A 102 -5.49 15.80 10.23
C TRP A 102 -6.40 14.58 10.37
N MET A 103 -5.85 13.39 10.65
CA MET A 103 -6.68 12.18 10.81
C MET A 103 -7.52 12.21 12.10
N GLU A 104 -7.06 12.91 13.14
CA GLU A 104 -7.82 13.18 14.37
C GLU A 104 -8.84 14.32 14.23
N THR A 105 -8.81 15.09 13.13
CA THR A 105 -9.73 16.21 12.88
C THR A 105 -11.15 15.73 12.52
N THR A 106 -12.16 16.26 13.22
CA THR A 106 -13.59 16.04 12.93
C THR A 106 -13.99 16.62 11.57
N VAL A 107 -14.84 15.91 10.83
CA VAL A 107 -15.35 16.37 9.53
C VAL A 107 -16.54 17.30 9.72
N GLU A 108 -16.60 18.40 8.97
CA GLU A 108 -17.67 19.40 9.12
C GLU A 108 -19.05 18.78 8.81
N GLY A 109 -20.00 18.97 9.73
CA GLY A 109 -21.37 18.42 9.64
C GLY A 109 -21.52 16.97 10.09
N GLU A 110 -20.43 16.28 10.42
CA GLU A 110 -20.40 14.83 10.67
C GLU A 110 -20.03 14.47 12.12
N THR A 111 -20.31 13.23 12.53
CA THR A 111 -19.98 12.71 13.87
C THR A 111 -18.62 11.99 13.95
N TYR A 112 -17.86 11.96 12.85
CA TYR A 112 -16.64 11.18 12.71
C TYR A 112 -15.42 12.05 12.33
N THR A 113 -14.21 11.48 12.44
CA THR A 113 -12.94 12.14 12.05
C THR A 113 -12.50 11.77 10.64
N MET A 114 -11.53 12.49 10.09
CA MET A 114 -10.91 12.15 8.80
C MET A 114 -10.23 10.77 8.84
N GLY A 115 -9.67 10.34 9.96
CA GLY A 115 -9.11 9.00 10.13
C GLY A 115 -10.18 7.91 10.22
N SER A 116 -11.35 8.21 10.80
CA SER A 116 -12.34 7.18 11.19
C SER A 116 -13.72 7.32 10.55
N PRO A 117 -13.85 7.36 9.20
CA PRO A 117 -15.13 7.60 8.52
C PRO A 117 -16.12 6.44 8.68
N ILE A 118 -17.42 6.77 8.69
CA ILE A 118 -18.52 5.79 8.66
C ILE A 118 -19.10 5.75 7.25
N ILE A 119 -18.92 4.63 6.52
CA ILE A 119 -19.35 4.45 5.14
C ILE A 119 -20.34 3.28 5.05
N ASP A 120 -21.49 3.51 4.41
CA ASP A 120 -22.58 2.52 4.27
C ASP A 120 -23.00 1.84 5.60
N GLY A 121 -22.77 2.51 6.74
CA GLY A 121 -23.04 2.02 8.11
C GLY A 121 -21.87 1.33 8.81
N VAL A 122 -20.75 1.08 8.12
CA VAL A 122 -19.52 0.50 8.67
C VAL A 122 -18.54 1.60 9.06
N GLN A 123 -18.01 1.56 10.28
CA GLN A 123 -16.88 2.41 10.66
C GLN A 123 -15.58 1.80 10.12
N HIS A 124 -14.80 2.60 9.41
CA HIS A 124 -13.40 2.34 9.12
C HIS A 124 -12.53 3.16 10.07
N THR A 125 -11.30 2.74 10.34
CA THR A 125 -10.41 3.44 11.29
C THR A 125 -9.02 3.62 10.70
N MET A 126 -8.38 4.76 10.96
CA MET A 126 -6.94 4.95 10.79
C MET A 126 -6.35 5.50 12.07
N THR A 127 -5.42 4.75 12.66
CA THR A 127 -4.52 5.24 13.71
C THR A 127 -3.17 5.58 13.09
N VAL A 128 -2.75 6.83 13.23
CA VAL A 128 -1.43 7.31 12.79
C VAL A 128 -0.56 7.46 14.02
N ASP A 129 0.60 6.81 14.05
CA ASP A 129 1.68 7.14 14.98
C ASP A 129 2.84 7.80 14.23
N LYS A 130 3.76 8.45 14.96
CA LYS A 130 4.77 9.32 14.38
C LYS A 130 6.13 9.13 15.03
N VAL A 131 7.17 9.20 14.21
CA VAL A 131 8.58 9.15 14.59
C VAL A 131 9.34 10.12 13.70
N SER A 132 10.37 10.80 14.21
CA SER A 132 11.19 11.65 13.33
C SER A 132 12.09 10.79 12.45
N LEU A 133 12.52 11.31 11.31
CA LEU A 133 13.41 10.58 10.40
C LEU A 133 14.78 10.33 11.04
N THR A 134 15.28 11.24 11.89
CA THR A 134 16.48 10.99 12.70
C THR A 134 16.29 9.81 13.65
N ASP A 135 15.20 9.76 14.42
CA ASP A 135 14.92 8.65 15.34
C ASP A 135 14.71 7.32 14.59
N PHE A 136 13.95 7.35 13.47
CA PHE A 136 13.75 6.19 12.60
C PHE A 136 15.07 5.66 12.04
N ASN A 137 15.92 6.53 11.51
CA ASN A 137 17.22 6.15 10.93
C ASN A 137 18.19 5.54 11.96
N ASN A 138 18.02 5.82 13.26
CA ASN A 138 18.83 5.26 14.34
C ASN A 138 18.43 3.82 14.72
N ALA A 139 17.15 3.45 14.58
CA ALA A 139 16.63 2.16 15.05
C ALA A 139 15.32 1.74 14.33
N PRO A 140 15.31 1.57 12.99
CA PRO A 140 14.07 1.51 12.21
C PRO A 140 13.19 0.31 12.57
N ASP A 141 13.78 -0.85 12.85
CA ASP A 141 13.03 -2.06 13.25
C ASP A 141 12.27 -1.89 14.58
N VAL A 142 12.75 -1.05 15.50
CA VAL A 142 12.06 -0.73 16.76
C VAL A 142 10.76 0.05 16.51
N TYR A 143 10.67 0.76 15.38
CA TYR A 143 9.47 1.47 14.95
C TYR A 143 8.61 0.67 13.96
N LEU A 144 9.17 -0.32 13.25
CA LEU A 144 8.42 -1.13 12.29
C LEU A 144 7.87 -2.44 12.86
N GLN A 145 8.55 -3.06 13.82
CA GLN A 145 8.28 -4.43 14.28
C GLN A 145 7.77 -4.49 15.73
N ASN A 146 7.12 -5.59 16.09
CA ASN A 146 6.81 -5.99 17.46
C ASN A 146 8.00 -6.77 18.06
N GLU A 147 7.96 -7.07 19.36
CA GLU A 147 9.01 -7.87 20.04
C GLU A 147 9.21 -9.29 19.47
N ASP A 148 8.24 -9.80 18.70
CA ASP A 148 8.30 -11.11 18.03
C ASP A 148 8.79 -11.05 16.57
N GLY A 149 9.12 -9.87 16.06
CA GLY A 149 9.57 -9.65 14.67
C GLY A 149 8.45 -9.57 13.63
N THR A 150 7.17 -9.59 14.04
CA THR A 150 6.05 -9.26 13.14
C THR A 150 5.92 -7.75 12.95
N TYR A 151 5.44 -7.28 11.80
CA TYR A 151 5.29 -5.84 11.57
C TYR A 151 4.10 -5.24 12.34
N SER A 152 4.32 -4.04 12.90
CA SER A 152 3.40 -3.31 13.76
C SER A 152 2.40 -2.42 13.02
N TYR A 153 2.63 -2.17 11.73
CA TYR A 153 1.93 -1.19 10.89
C TYR A 153 1.51 -1.80 9.55
N ASP A 154 0.48 -1.22 8.92
CA ASP A 154 0.05 -1.59 7.57
C ASP A 154 0.84 -0.83 6.50
N VAL A 155 1.21 0.43 6.78
CA VAL A 155 1.94 1.31 5.86
C VAL A 155 2.87 2.28 6.60
N VAL A 156 3.97 2.66 5.94
CA VAL A 156 4.84 3.79 6.32
C VAL A 156 4.66 4.96 5.34
N TYR A 157 4.60 6.18 5.86
CA TYR A 157 4.60 7.42 5.07
C TYR A 157 5.85 8.24 5.39
N PHE A 158 6.60 8.59 4.35
CA PHE A 158 7.75 9.51 4.37
C PHE A 158 7.44 10.76 3.54
N GLY A 159 8.18 11.87 3.72
CA GLY A 159 8.14 12.98 2.75
C GLY A 159 6.99 13.97 2.90
N ALA A 160 6.35 14.08 4.07
CA ALA A 160 5.22 14.99 4.30
C ALA A 160 5.57 16.52 4.27
N TRP A 161 6.73 16.88 3.70
CA TRP A 161 7.35 18.20 3.73
C TRP A 161 8.18 18.43 2.46
N ASP A 162 8.43 19.70 2.10
CA ASP A 162 9.19 20.10 0.91
C ASP A 162 10.60 19.47 0.85
N SER A 163 10.91 18.77 -0.25
CA SER A 163 12.13 17.96 -0.40
C SER A 163 12.47 17.10 0.84
N ASN A 164 11.47 16.64 1.59
CA ASN A 164 11.64 15.99 2.90
C ASN A 164 12.62 16.72 3.87
N ASN A 165 12.67 18.06 3.82
CA ASN A 165 13.62 18.93 4.53
C ASN A 165 15.10 18.61 4.23
N TYR A 166 15.40 18.07 3.05
CA TYR A 166 16.72 17.58 2.61
C TYR A 166 17.30 16.47 3.50
N LEU A 167 16.44 15.72 4.20
CA LEU A 167 16.81 14.56 5.00
C LEU A 167 16.50 13.27 4.21
N ASP A 168 17.46 12.35 4.19
CA ASP A 168 17.34 11.04 3.55
C ASP A 168 17.25 9.92 4.61
N LEU A 169 16.92 8.71 4.15
CA LEU A 169 17.05 7.50 4.96
C LEU A 169 18.53 7.17 5.25
N SER A 170 18.81 6.49 6.34
CA SER A 170 20.06 5.73 6.51
C SER A 170 20.05 4.47 5.61
N ASP A 171 21.20 3.82 5.41
CA ASP A 171 21.21 2.53 4.69
C ASP A 171 20.41 1.46 5.46
N GLU A 172 20.43 1.52 6.80
CA GLU A 172 19.60 0.72 7.70
C GLU A 172 18.10 1.06 7.57
N GLY A 173 17.75 2.35 7.56
CA GLY A 173 16.37 2.82 7.37
C GLY A 173 15.80 2.39 6.02
N TYR A 174 16.61 2.47 4.96
CA TYR A 174 16.28 1.94 3.64
C TYR A 174 16.09 0.42 3.67
N ALA A 175 17.01 -0.34 4.28
CA ALA A 175 16.93 -1.80 4.33
C ALA A 175 15.68 -2.29 5.08
N ALA A 176 15.32 -1.64 6.19
CA ALA A 176 14.12 -1.95 6.96
C ALA A 176 12.83 -1.57 6.19
N ALA A 177 12.77 -0.38 5.59
CA ALA A 177 11.64 0.03 4.74
C ALA A 177 11.46 -0.90 3.52
N ARG A 178 12.55 -1.30 2.84
CA ARG A 178 12.50 -2.24 1.73
C ARG A 178 12.03 -3.64 2.17
N SER A 179 12.46 -4.10 3.33
CA SER A 179 11.99 -5.37 3.93
C SER A 179 10.50 -5.34 4.29
N PHE A 180 9.96 -4.15 4.60
CA PHE A 180 8.54 -3.95 4.84
C PHE A 180 7.71 -3.97 3.54
N ILE A 181 8.23 -3.38 2.44
CA ILE A 181 7.61 -3.50 1.11
C ILE A 181 7.58 -4.97 0.67
N ASP A 182 8.67 -5.72 0.86
CA ASP A 182 8.75 -7.16 0.51
C ASP A 182 7.86 -8.06 1.39
N TYR A 183 7.48 -7.60 2.58
CA TYR A 183 6.44 -8.25 3.40
C TYR A 183 5.01 -8.01 2.88
N GLY A 184 4.83 -7.06 1.95
CA GLY A 184 3.52 -6.59 1.48
C GLY A 184 2.95 -5.42 2.29
N GLY A 185 3.73 -4.83 3.21
CA GLY A 185 3.40 -3.55 3.83
C GLY A 185 3.42 -2.44 2.79
N GLY A 186 2.50 -1.47 2.87
CA GLY A 186 2.46 -0.39 1.90
C GLY A 186 3.50 0.69 2.16
N MET A 187 3.82 1.49 1.15
CA MET A 187 4.68 2.66 1.29
C MET A 187 4.10 3.87 0.57
N LEU A 188 4.04 5.00 1.26
CA LEU A 188 3.75 6.30 0.66
C LEU A 188 4.99 7.20 0.73
N LEU A 189 5.37 7.78 -0.40
CA LEU A 189 6.52 8.67 -0.57
C LEU A 189 6.04 10.06 -0.95
N GLY A 190 6.32 11.06 -0.12
CA GLY A 190 5.90 12.44 -0.32
C GLY A 190 6.82 13.26 -1.22
N HIS A 191 6.51 14.56 -1.31
CA HIS A 191 7.09 15.45 -2.31
C HIS A 191 8.63 15.47 -2.29
N ASP A 192 9.21 15.28 -3.47
CA ASP A 192 10.64 15.28 -3.74
C ASP A 192 11.53 14.36 -2.87
N THR A 193 10.94 13.34 -2.24
CA THR A 193 11.69 12.18 -1.70
C THR A 193 12.43 11.45 -2.83
N VAL A 194 11.68 10.93 -3.81
CA VAL A 194 12.23 10.27 -5.01
C VAL A 194 12.37 11.31 -6.13
N ALA A 195 13.41 12.14 -6.03
CA ALA A 195 13.72 13.19 -6.99
C ALA A 195 15.22 13.31 -7.25
N ASN A 196 15.57 13.72 -8.47
CA ASN A 196 16.96 14.01 -8.86
C ASN A 196 17.39 15.41 -8.34
N LEU A 197 17.37 15.56 -7.02
CA LEU A 197 17.77 16.79 -6.31
C LEU A 197 19.27 17.07 -6.43
N ALA A 198 19.64 18.35 -6.26
CA ALA A 198 21.03 18.74 -6.09
C ALA A 198 21.61 18.20 -4.75
N PRO A 199 22.94 17.97 -4.65
CA PRO A 199 23.56 17.42 -3.44
C PRO A 199 23.20 18.18 -2.15
N PRO A 200 22.89 17.47 -1.03
CA PRO A 200 23.10 16.03 -0.82
C PRO A 200 22.15 15.12 -1.61
N GLY A 201 20.95 15.61 -1.94
CA GLY A 201 19.88 14.79 -2.52
C GLY A 201 19.45 13.63 -1.61
N HIS A 202 18.72 12.67 -2.17
CA HIS A 202 18.23 11.51 -1.43
C HIS A 202 18.67 10.18 -2.07
N PRO A 203 19.97 9.82 -2.03
CA PRO A 203 20.48 8.57 -2.59
C PRO A 203 19.78 7.30 -2.07
N ASN A 204 19.17 7.32 -0.89
CA ASN A 204 18.45 6.17 -0.31
C ASN A 204 16.96 6.16 -0.68
N PHE A 205 16.22 7.27 -0.61
CA PHE A 205 14.87 7.30 -1.20
C PHE A 205 14.88 7.00 -2.71
N MET A 206 15.89 7.48 -3.45
CA MET A 206 16.04 7.21 -4.88
C MET A 206 16.16 5.71 -5.25
N LYS A 207 16.48 4.83 -4.29
CA LYS A 207 16.46 3.37 -4.52
C LYS A 207 15.04 2.82 -4.76
N PHE A 208 13.99 3.50 -4.30
CA PHE A 208 12.58 3.09 -4.47
C PHE A 208 11.95 3.46 -5.83
N GLN A 209 12.74 3.95 -6.80
CA GLN A 209 12.29 4.22 -8.16
C GLN A 209 11.59 3.01 -8.81
N THR A 210 12.13 1.80 -8.60
CA THR A 210 11.56 0.55 -9.13
C THR A 210 10.22 0.21 -8.49
N ASP A 211 10.10 0.39 -7.18
CA ASP A 211 8.90 0.08 -6.39
C ASP A 211 7.72 0.97 -6.79
N LEU A 212 8.01 2.21 -7.24
CA LEU A 212 7.04 3.17 -7.75
C LEU A 212 6.76 3.07 -9.27
N ASN A 213 7.48 2.21 -10.00
CA ASN A 213 7.57 2.24 -11.47
C ASN A 213 7.79 3.67 -12.02
N LEU A 214 8.81 4.34 -11.48
CA LEU A 214 9.11 5.75 -11.70
C LEU A 214 10.60 5.95 -12.00
N GLN A 215 10.90 6.83 -12.96
CA GLN A 215 12.27 7.23 -13.26
C GLN A 215 12.44 8.71 -12.89
N ALA A 216 13.38 9.05 -11.99
CA ALA A 216 13.82 10.43 -11.82
C ALA A 216 15.13 10.64 -12.61
N HIS A 217 15.09 11.52 -13.62
CA HIS A 217 16.14 11.65 -14.63
C HIS A 217 16.47 13.14 -14.91
N PRO A 218 17.74 13.51 -15.14
CA PRO A 218 18.10 14.90 -15.46
C PRO A 218 17.33 15.46 -16.67
N TRP A 219 17.04 16.78 -16.61
CA TRP A 219 16.10 17.54 -17.45
C TRP A 219 16.00 17.11 -18.92
N ASN A 220 14.79 16.79 -19.37
CA ASN A 220 14.43 16.71 -20.80
C ASN A 220 12.97 17.13 -21.15
N GLY A 221 12.21 17.72 -20.20
CA GLY A 221 10.77 18.00 -20.36
C GLY A 221 10.35 19.41 -19.91
N ASN A 222 9.07 19.57 -19.55
CA ASN A 222 8.54 20.72 -18.79
C ASN A 222 8.20 20.24 -17.38
N ASP A 223 8.38 21.08 -16.35
CA ASP A 223 7.81 20.78 -15.04
C ASP A 223 6.30 21.07 -15.03
N TYR A 224 5.52 20.23 -14.36
CA TYR A 224 4.09 20.43 -14.11
C TYR A 224 3.86 20.69 -12.62
N GLY A 225 2.99 21.63 -12.30
CA GLY A 225 2.71 22.04 -10.93
C GLY A 225 1.63 23.11 -10.83
N GLY A 226 1.21 23.42 -9.60
CA GLY A 226 0.23 24.47 -9.31
C GLY A 226 -0.68 24.13 -8.13
N ASN A 227 -1.83 24.81 -8.08
CA ASN A 227 -2.85 24.69 -7.03
C ASN A 227 -4.08 23.88 -7.43
N PHE A 228 -4.12 23.34 -8.65
CA PHE A 228 -5.26 22.60 -9.18
C PHE A 228 -4.78 21.24 -9.67
N VAL A 229 -5.45 20.18 -9.21
CA VAL A 229 -5.26 18.83 -9.74
C VAL A 229 -6.57 18.27 -10.23
N VAL A 230 -6.50 17.51 -11.33
CA VAL A 230 -7.63 16.98 -12.06
C VAL A 230 -7.66 15.47 -11.86
N VAL A 231 -8.84 14.93 -11.54
CA VAL A 231 -9.10 13.49 -11.50
C VAL A 231 -8.87 12.89 -12.89
N TYR A 232 -7.94 11.94 -13.02
CA TYR A 232 -7.56 11.35 -14.30
C TYR A 232 -7.94 9.86 -14.43
N LYS A 233 -7.63 9.02 -13.42
CA LYS A 233 -8.09 7.62 -13.36
C LYS A 233 -9.21 7.50 -12.33
N LYS A 234 -10.36 6.92 -12.69
CA LYS A 234 -11.44 6.64 -11.73
C LYS A 234 -11.15 5.31 -11.03
N GLY A 235 -11.35 5.26 -9.72
CA GLY A 235 -11.28 4.00 -8.97
C GLY A 235 -11.19 4.19 -7.46
N LEU A 236 -10.57 3.26 -6.74
CA LEU A 236 -10.65 3.21 -5.27
C LEU A 236 -10.14 4.51 -4.63
N LEU A 237 -9.02 5.04 -5.13
CA LEU A 237 -8.40 6.30 -4.68
C LEU A 237 -9.26 7.56 -5.00
N THR A 238 -10.24 7.47 -5.90
CA THR A 238 -11.18 8.58 -6.23
C THR A 238 -12.59 8.38 -5.68
N ASN A 239 -12.95 7.16 -5.28
CA ASN A 239 -14.33 6.75 -4.98
C ASN A 239 -14.54 6.33 -3.52
N PHE A 240 -13.47 6.05 -2.74
CA PHE A 240 -13.58 5.59 -1.35
C PHE A 240 -12.52 6.25 -0.44
N PRO A 241 -12.84 6.63 0.82
CA PRO A 241 -14.16 6.54 1.48
C PRO A 241 -15.13 7.63 1.04
N TYR A 242 -14.65 8.66 0.35
CA TYR A 242 -15.46 9.74 -0.22
C TYR A 242 -15.34 9.70 -1.76
N SER A 243 -16.15 10.47 -2.48
CA SER A 243 -15.93 10.76 -3.91
C SER A 243 -15.11 12.05 -4.10
N LEU A 244 -14.22 12.13 -5.11
CA LEU A 244 -13.57 13.38 -5.57
C LEU A 244 -14.27 13.95 -6.83
N GLY A 245 -15.42 13.38 -7.19
CA GLY A 245 -16.02 13.55 -8.52
C GLY A 245 -15.41 12.60 -9.54
N ASP A 246 -15.94 12.64 -10.75
CA ASP A 246 -15.54 11.80 -11.88
C ASP A 246 -14.30 12.37 -12.60
N VAL A 247 -13.80 11.65 -13.61
CA VAL A 247 -12.67 12.10 -14.44
C VAL A 247 -12.93 13.49 -15.03
N GLY A 248 -11.95 14.39 -14.90
CA GLY A 248 -12.10 15.81 -15.23
C GLY A 248 -12.47 16.71 -14.05
N SER A 249 -12.84 16.16 -12.88
CA SER A 249 -13.14 16.96 -11.69
C SER A 249 -11.89 17.67 -11.16
N VAL A 250 -12.02 18.96 -10.82
CA VAL A 250 -10.94 19.82 -10.34
C VAL A 250 -10.93 19.89 -8.82
N LEU A 251 -9.75 19.77 -8.23
CA LEU A 251 -9.49 19.70 -6.79
C LEU A 251 -8.44 20.75 -6.42
N ILE A 252 -8.66 21.49 -5.32
CA ILE A 252 -7.79 22.59 -4.92
C ILE A 252 -6.73 22.12 -3.92
N VAL A 253 -5.46 22.12 -4.32
CA VAL A 253 -4.32 21.67 -3.49
C VAL A 253 -3.38 22.83 -3.15
N PRO A 254 -2.58 22.72 -2.08
CA PRO A 254 -1.44 23.61 -1.89
C PRO A 254 -0.48 23.55 -3.08
N GLY A 255 0.25 24.65 -3.29
CA GLY A 255 1.18 24.76 -4.42
C GLY A 255 2.25 23.68 -4.32
N SER A 256 2.45 22.94 -5.40
CA SER A 256 3.38 21.81 -5.50
C SER A 256 3.74 21.55 -6.97
N HIS A 257 4.75 20.72 -7.24
CA HIS A 257 5.16 20.36 -8.60
C HIS A 257 5.70 18.92 -8.70
N ASN A 258 5.80 18.41 -9.91
CA ASN A 258 6.74 17.35 -10.26
C ASN A 258 8.16 17.91 -10.36
N PHE A 259 9.17 17.15 -9.97
CA PHE A 259 10.59 17.52 -10.15
C PHE A 259 11.40 16.34 -10.70
N TYR A 260 11.72 16.40 -11.99
CA TYR A 260 12.44 15.37 -12.74
C TYR A 260 11.83 13.96 -12.76
N GLN A 261 10.64 13.75 -12.19
CA GLN A 261 9.99 12.44 -12.09
C GLN A 261 9.16 12.09 -13.35
N TYR A 262 9.32 10.86 -13.83
CA TYR A 262 8.54 10.26 -14.92
C TYR A 262 7.89 8.99 -14.38
N ALA A 263 6.60 9.08 -14.05
CA ALA A 263 5.79 7.94 -13.58
C ALA A 263 5.32 7.10 -14.77
N SER A 264 5.61 5.80 -14.73
CA SER A 264 5.07 4.79 -15.63
C SER A 264 4.03 3.89 -14.94
N GLY A 265 3.88 4.03 -13.62
CA GLY A 265 2.77 3.46 -12.86
C GLY A 265 1.45 4.21 -13.05
N ASP A 266 0.50 3.87 -12.19
CA ASP A 266 -0.90 4.28 -12.28
C ASP A 266 -1.09 5.73 -11.83
N ILE A 267 -1.29 6.65 -12.78
CA ILE A 267 -1.51 8.08 -12.50
C ILE A 267 -2.99 8.33 -12.20
N TRP A 268 -3.28 8.87 -11.01
CA TRP A 268 -4.67 9.07 -10.55
C TRP A 268 -5.12 10.54 -10.63
N PHE A 269 -4.22 11.45 -10.27
CA PHE A 269 -4.43 12.89 -10.29
C PHE A 269 -3.30 13.54 -11.08
N ARG A 270 -3.62 14.54 -11.90
CA ARG A 270 -2.64 15.33 -12.68
C ARG A 270 -2.75 16.81 -12.33
N TYR A 271 -1.66 17.57 -12.43
CA TYR A 271 -1.75 19.03 -12.43
C TYR A 271 -2.49 19.53 -13.66
N GLY A 272 -3.28 20.58 -13.46
CA GLY A 272 -4.07 21.23 -14.50
C GLY A 272 -4.50 22.64 -14.10
N ASP A 273 -5.58 23.12 -14.69
CA ASP A 273 -6.17 24.43 -14.39
C ASP A 273 -7.57 24.32 -13.73
N ALA A 274 -8.12 25.48 -13.35
CA ALA A 274 -9.46 25.61 -12.78
C ALA A 274 -10.61 25.28 -13.77
N SER A 275 -10.30 24.91 -15.01
CA SER A 275 -11.25 24.48 -16.04
C SER A 275 -11.17 22.98 -16.35
N GLY A 276 -10.31 22.23 -15.65
CA GLY A 276 -10.14 20.78 -15.84
C GLY A 276 -9.11 20.39 -16.91
N ASN A 277 -8.38 21.35 -17.49
CA ASN A 277 -7.37 21.05 -18.50
C ASN A 277 -6.11 20.51 -17.82
N ALA A 278 -5.81 19.22 -17.99
CA ALA A 278 -4.56 18.59 -17.56
C ALA A 278 -3.85 17.91 -18.74
N ALA A 279 -2.54 18.13 -18.88
CA ALA A 279 -1.76 17.52 -19.96
C ALA A 279 -1.55 16.02 -19.70
N VAL A 280 -1.79 15.19 -20.72
CA VAL A 280 -1.55 13.74 -20.66
C VAL A 280 -0.06 13.45 -20.83
N ALA A 281 0.66 13.43 -19.71
CA ALA A 281 2.10 13.15 -19.66
C ALA A 281 2.44 12.27 -18.44
N THR A 282 3.52 11.49 -18.55
CA THR A 282 4.09 10.66 -17.46
C THR A 282 4.80 11.49 -16.39
N HIS A 283 5.26 12.68 -16.74
CA HIS A 283 5.82 13.68 -15.82
C HIS A 283 4.79 14.72 -15.36
N ASN A 284 3.50 14.47 -15.61
CA ASN A 284 2.40 15.20 -14.98
C ASN A 284 1.62 14.24 -14.07
N PHE A 285 1.94 14.23 -12.78
CA PHE A 285 1.21 13.46 -11.78
C PHE A 285 1.27 14.14 -10.41
N TYR A 286 0.14 14.22 -9.72
CA TYR A 286 0.08 14.54 -8.30
C TYR A 286 0.02 13.27 -7.42
N LEU A 287 -0.47 12.16 -8.00
CA LEU A 287 -0.40 10.81 -7.44
C LEU A 287 -0.02 9.81 -8.54
N THR A 288 0.98 8.97 -8.26
CA THR A 288 1.22 7.71 -8.99
C THR A 288 1.28 6.54 -8.02
N THR A 289 0.72 5.39 -8.39
CA THR A 289 0.83 4.14 -7.61
C THR A 289 1.43 3.02 -8.44
N TRP A 290 2.14 2.11 -7.79
CA TRP A 290 2.55 0.84 -8.39
C TRP A 290 2.65 -0.21 -7.29
N ASN A 291 1.94 -1.33 -7.48
CA ASN A 291 1.87 -2.38 -6.46
C ASN A 291 1.44 -1.80 -5.08
N ASN A 292 2.15 -2.16 -4.00
CA ASN A 292 1.96 -1.63 -2.66
C ASN A 292 2.63 -0.26 -2.39
N SER A 293 3.20 0.40 -3.40
CA SER A 293 3.89 1.68 -3.26
C SER A 293 3.18 2.83 -3.98
N ALA A 294 3.29 4.04 -3.42
CA ALA A 294 2.67 5.25 -3.95
C ALA A 294 3.56 6.47 -3.77
N MET A 295 3.51 7.43 -4.71
CA MET A 295 4.16 8.73 -4.58
C MET A 295 3.16 9.88 -4.73
N ILE A 296 3.23 10.84 -3.81
CA ILE A 296 2.36 12.01 -3.69
C ILE A 296 3.19 13.30 -3.76
N GLN A 297 2.74 14.30 -4.53
CA GLN A 297 3.41 15.61 -4.58
C GLN A 297 2.99 16.57 -3.45
N THR A 298 2.51 16.00 -2.36
CA THR A 298 2.16 16.67 -1.12
C THR A 298 3.39 16.86 -0.25
N GLY A 299 3.63 18.10 0.21
CA GLY A 299 4.70 18.44 1.15
C GLY A 299 5.29 19.84 0.94
N HIS A 300 5.33 20.31 -0.32
CA HIS A 300 5.91 21.59 -0.75
C HIS A 300 5.42 22.82 0.05
N SER A 301 4.20 22.73 0.60
CA SER A 301 3.50 23.74 1.37
C SER A 301 3.99 23.93 2.82
N GLY A 302 5.09 23.31 3.23
CA GLY A 302 5.63 23.48 4.60
C GLY A 302 4.65 23.06 5.70
N GLY A 303 3.87 22.00 5.46
CA GLY A 303 2.87 21.48 6.40
C GLY A 303 1.47 22.10 6.29
N ASP A 304 1.24 23.11 5.45
CA ASP A 304 -0.12 23.56 5.13
C ASP A 304 -0.85 22.53 4.23
N SER A 305 -2.16 22.38 4.41
CA SER A 305 -2.97 21.35 3.73
C SER A 305 -4.40 21.84 3.50
N SER A 306 -4.84 21.95 2.24
CA SER A 306 -6.20 22.39 1.89
C SER A 306 -7.24 21.33 2.25
N ILE A 307 -8.54 21.67 2.28
CA ILE A 307 -9.60 20.68 2.55
C ILE A 307 -9.60 19.56 1.49
N ASP A 308 -9.31 19.86 0.21
CA ASP A 308 -9.24 18.83 -0.82
C ASP A 308 -7.92 18.06 -0.81
N GLU A 309 -6.78 18.67 -0.46
CA GLU A 309 -5.57 17.88 -0.16
C GLU A 309 -5.78 17.01 1.07
N GLN A 310 -6.46 17.47 2.12
CA GLN A 310 -6.81 16.60 3.25
C GLN A 310 -7.67 15.42 2.77
N LYS A 311 -8.63 15.62 1.86
CA LYS A 311 -9.41 14.53 1.23
C LYS A 311 -8.57 13.62 0.32
N ILE A 312 -7.61 14.15 -0.44
CA ILE A 312 -6.74 13.40 -1.36
C ILE A 312 -5.65 12.65 -0.59
N ARG A 313 -4.99 13.29 0.37
CA ARG A 313 -3.99 12.70 1.27
C ARG A 313 -4.65 11.61 2.11
N LYS A 314 -5.82 11.88 2.70
CA LYS A 314 -6.73 10.86 3.28
C LYS A 314 -7.00 9.74 2.27
N ARG A 315 -7.16 10.05 0.99
CA ARG A 315 -7.34 9.09 -0.10
C ARG A 315 -6.07 8.65 -0.81
N GLN A 316 -4.97 8.68 -0.08
CA GLN A 316 -3.77 7.93 -0.39
C GLN A 316 -3.39 7.14 0.86
N THR A 317 -3.45 7.78 2.03
CA THR A 317 -3.32 7.12 3.34
C THR A 317 -4.50 6.20 3.73
N LEU A 318 -5.59 6.13 2.95
CA LEU A 318 -6.66 5.14 3.09
C LEU A 318 -6.80 4.14 1.93
N PRO A 319 -6.51 4.40 0.64
CA PRO A 319 -6.88 3.47 -0.43
C PRO A 319 -5.71 2.83 -1.17
N THR A 320 -4.47 3.04 -0.72
CA THR A 320 -3.49 1.94 -0.59
C THR A 320 -3.79 1.07 0.65
N PHE A 321 -4.84 1.41 1.44
CA PHE A 321 -5.03 0.93 2.82
C PHE A 321 -6.47 0.46 3.18
N VAL A 322 -7.42 0.36 2.24
CA VAL A 322 -8.70 -0.37 2.43
C VAL A 322 -8.40 -1.88 2.28
N LEU A 323 -7.19 -2.22 2.78
CA LEU A 323 -6.14 -3.13 2.32
C LEU A 323 -5.08 -3.23 3.50
N CYS A 324 -4.75 -4.21 4.41
CA CYS A 324 -4.92 -5.65 4.79
C CYS A 324 -6.05 -6.14 5.78
N SER A 325 -6.62 -7.34 5.64
CA SER A 325 -7.88 -7.83 6.28
C SER A 325 -7.92 -8.13 7.79
N ASN A 326 -9.10 -8.03 8.44
CA ASN A 326 -9.56 -9.08 9.38
C ASN A 326 -11.07 -9.11 9.79
N HIS A 327 -11.69 -10.30 9.63
CA HIS A 327 -12.93 -10.86 10.22
C HIS A 327 -14.34 -10.24 9.95
N GLU A 328 -15.28 -11.17 9.70
CA GLU A 328 -16.73 -11.04 9.40
C GLU A 328 -17.16 -10.02 8.31
N ILE A 329 -17.42 -10.55 7.10
CA ILE A 329 -17.99 -9.86 5.91
C ILE A 329 -17.21 -8.60 5.51
N ILE A 330 -15.97 -8.80 5.08
CA ILE A 330 -15.13 -7.72 4.54
C ILE A 330 -15.58 -7.40 3.10
N LEU A 331 -16.34 -6.32 2.91
CA LEU A 331 -16.64 -5.76 1.57
C LEU A 331 -15.40 -5.04 1.03
N LEU A 332 -14.92 -5.47 -0.14
CA LEU A 332 -13.70 -4.94 -0.74
C LEU A 332 -13.94 -4.54 -2.18
N ARG A 333 -13.68 -3.26 -2.49
CA ARG A 333 -14.12 -2.60 -3.73
C ARG A 333 -12.96 -2.50 -4.71
N ILE A 334 -12.63 -3.59 -5.42
CA ILE A 334 -11.64 -3.52 -6.52
C ILE A 334 -12.25 -2.68 -7.63
N ASN A 335 -11.77 -1.47 -7.85
CA ASN A 335 -12.24 -0.65 -8.95
C ASN A 335 -11.41 -1.02 -10.19
N SER A 336 -11.98 -1.81 -11.10
CA SER A 336 -11.42 -2.01 -12.43
C SER A 336 -11.27 -0.63 -13.10
N GLY A 337 -10.04 -0.28 -13.45
CA GLY A 337 -9.71 1.03 -14.00
C GLY A 337 -10.19 1.26 -15.44
N GLU A 338 -10.79 0.23 -16.04
CA GLU A 338 -11.28 0.22 -17.41
C GLU A 338 -12.81 0.18 -17.45
N ASP A 339 -13.40 0.85 -18.44
CA ASP A 339 -14.82 0.71 -18.74
C ASP A 339 -15.09 -0.71 -19.24
N ILE A 340 -15.80 -1.52 -18.45
CA ILE A 340 -16.23 -2.86 -18.87
C ILE A 340 -17.31 -2.71 -19.97
N LEU A 341 -16.86 -2.49 -21.20
CA LEU A 341 -17.66 -2.43 -22.41
C LEU A 341 -18.19 -3.83 -22.75
N TRP A 342 -19.31 -4.18 -22.12
CA TRP A 342 -20.09 -5.35 -22.51
C TRP A 342 -20.53 -5.24 -23.98
N PRO A 343 -20.16 -6.19 -24.86
CA PRO A 343 -20.75 -6.26 -26.19
C PRO A 343 -22.22 -6.68 -26.09
N GLU A 344 -23.06 -6.10 -26.97
CA GLU A 344 -24.49 -6.43 -27.11
C GLU A 344 -24.74 -7.83 -27.72
#